data_AF-A0A7V9IEH8-F1
#
_entry.id   AF-A0A7V9IEH8-F1
#
_cell.length_a   1.000
_cell.length_b   1.000
_cell.length_c   1.000
_cell.angle_alpha   90.00
_cell.angle_beta   90.00
_cell.angle_gamma   90.00
#
_symmetry.space_group_name_H-M   'P 1'
#
loop_
_entity.id
_entity.type
_entity.pdbx_description
1 polymer ?
#
loop_
_entity_poly.entity_id
_entity_poly.type
_entity_poly.pdbx_seq_one_letter_code
_entity_poly.pdbx_strand_id
1 'polypeptide(L)'
;MKNKLFFSAALSVIIGVTGLVQVADGQNRSILNEAQRVSGDRFTVTTRTPQGVRIHAVRRPSAAMLSAIDRGLTDLFAVARKNRYTRGLNHSDYTIYIANADRTRDAAGNYSPDIAIGSAQYAGSVYDQGGYIYAAGMIISNQPMAFLIAEHTGDVSRVADLVRFEGEHLVLYHNDRRRYHQTADHSQGGSHPILQ
;
A
#
# COMPACT_ATOMS: atom_id res chain seq x y z
N MET A 1 -40.37 -37.23 50.94
CA MET A 1 -39.21 -36.30 50.94
C MET A 1 -38.80 -36.09 49.49
N LYS A 2 -39.26 -35.01 48.85
CA LYS A 2 -38.46 -33.82 48.44
C LYS A 2 -37.12 -34.17 47.78
N ASN A 3 -37.02 -34.00 46.46
CA ASN A 3 -36.15 -32.97 45.86
C ASN A 3 -36.44 -32.76 44.37
N LYS A 4 -36.29 -31.50 43.98
CA LYS A 4 -36.70 -30.86 42.74
C LYS A 4 -35.50 -30.64 41.79
N LEU A 5 -35.82 -30.37 40.51
CA LEU A 5 -35.08 -29.56 39.52
C LEU A 5 -33.84 -30.21 38.84
N PHE A 6 -33.41 -29.89 37.61
CA PHE A 6 -33.62 -28.76 36.68
C PHE A 6 -33.53 -29.23 35.21
N PHE A 7 -34.26 -28.53 34.34
CA PHE A 7 -34.03 -28.42 32.89
C PHE A 7 -32.58 -27.96 32.59
N SER A 8 -31.98 -28.44 31.48
CA SER A 8 -31.12 -27.60 30.65
C SER A 8 -31.00 -28.16 29.24
N ALA A 9 -31.57 -27.41 28.29
CA ALA A 9 -31.43 -27.59 26.86
C ALA A 9 -30.04 -27.10 26.41
N ALA A 10 -29.26 -27.98 25.79
CA ALA A 10 -28.06 -27.57 25.06
C ALA A 10 -28.44 -27.28 23.61
N LEU A 11 -28.85 -26.05 23.32
CA LEU A 11 -28.93 -25.52 21.96
C LEU A 11 -27.60 -24.85 21.64
N SER A 12 -26.72 -25.56 20.95
CA SER A 12 -25.44 -25.01 20.48
C SER A 12 -25.69 -23.96 19.41
N VAL A 13 -25.45 -22.69 19.75
CA VAL A 13 -25.41 -21.57 18.81
C VAL A 13 -24.16 -21.71 17.94
N ILE A 14 -24.32 -22.21 16.71
CA ILE A 14 -23.34 -22.03 15.63
C ILE A 14 -23.77 -20.76 14.86
N ILE A 15 -23.30 -19.61 15.32
CA ILE A 15 -23.40 -18.35 14.57
C ILE A 15 -22.03 -17.70 14.66
N GLY A 16 -21.32 -17.50 13.54
CA GLY A 16 -20.14 -16.62 13.57
C GLY A 16 -19.05 -16.76 12.50
N VAL A 17 -19.23 -17.45 11.37
CA VAL A 17 -18.16 -17.51 10.34
C VAL A 17 -18.50 -16.76 9.04
N THR A 18 -19.79 -16.53 8.74
CA THR A 18 -20.20 -15.88 7.49
C THR A 18 -20.00 -14.36 7.46
N GLY A 19 -20.03 -13.68 8.62
CA GLY A 19 -19.89 -12.22 8.69
C GLY A 19 -18.46 -11.69 8.41
N LEU A 20 -17.42 -12.49 8.69
CA LEU A 20 -16.03 -12.05 8.55
C LEU A 20 -15.59 -11.97 7.07
N VAL A 21 -16.07 -12.89 6.22
CA VAL A 21 -15.72 -12.93 4.79
C VAL A 21 -16.33 -11.72 4.06
N GLN A 22 -17.58 -11.37 4.36
CA GLN A 22 -18.27 -10.24 3.72
C GLN A 22 -17.62 -8.88 4.04
N VAL A 23 -17.12 -8.72 5.27
CA VAL A 23 -16.43 -7.48 5.69
C VAL A 23 -15.07 -7.35 4.99
N ALA A 24 -14.30 -8.44 4.90
CA ALA A 24 -13.01 -8.45 4.21
C ALA A 24 -13.15 -8.15 2.70
N ASP A 25 -14.15 -8.74 2.05
CA ASP A 25 -14.43 -8.47 0.63
C ASP A 25 -14.91 -7.04 0.38
N GLY A 26 -15.70 -6.47 1.29
CA GLY A 26 -16.14 -5.07 1.24
C GLY A 26 -14.98 -4.09 1.38
N GLN A 27 -14.09 -4.32 2.34
CA GLN A 27 -12.88 -3.50 2.53
C GLN A 27 -11.96 -3.56 1.31
N ASN A 28 -11.71 -4.76 0.76
CA ASN A 28 -10.88 -4.94 -0.43
C ASN A 28 -11.44 -4.19 -1.64
N ARG A 29 -12.76 -4.19 -1.83
CA ARG A 29 -13.43 -3.41 -2.89
C ARG A 29 -13.28 -1.91 -2.70
N SER A 30 -13.44 -1.41 -1.48
CA SER A 30 -13.27 0.03 -1.19
C SER A 30 -11.85 0.50 -1.52
N ILE A 31 -10.84 -0.31 -1.21
CA ILE A 31 -9.43 0.03 -1.42
C ILE A 31 -9.08 -0.03 -2.90
N LEU A 32 -9.57 -1.03 -3.62
CA LEU A 32 -9.45 -1.08 -5.08
C LEU A 32 -10.09 0.16 -5.73
N ASN A 33 -11.31 0.51 -5.34
CA ASN A 33 -11.99 1.69 -5.87
C ASN A 33 -11.21 2.98 -5.59
N GLU A 34 -10.60 3.10 -4.41
CA GLU A 34 -9.77 4.25 -4.06
C GLU A 34 -8.50 4.32 -4.93
N ALA A 35 -7.80 3.21 -5.11
CA ALA A 35 -6.65 3.13 -6.00
C ALA A 35 -7.03 3.55 -7.42
N GLN A 36 -8.18 3.09 -7.94
CA GLN A 36 -8.69 3.47 -9.26
C GLN A 36 -9.12 4.94 -9.34
N ARG A 37 -9.75 5.47 -8.29
CA ARG A 37 -10.20 6.86 -8.22
C ARG A 37 -9.01 7.82 -8.26
N VAL A 38 -7.94 7.51 -7.53
CA VAL A 38 -6.75 8.37 -7.43
C VAL A 38 -5.90 8.32 -8.70
N SER A 39 -5.67 7.13 -9.25
CA SER A 39 -4.81 6.96 -10.43
C SER A 39 -5.54 7.21 -11.76
N GLY A 40 -6.86 7.12 -11.78
CA GLY A 40 -7.65 7.07 -13.02
C GLY A 40 -7.56 5.71 -13.75
N ASP A 41 -6.83 4.74 -13.21
CA ASP A 41 -6.59 3.45 -13.84
C ASP A 41 -7.67 2.40 -13.56
N ARG A 42 -7.63 1.31 -14.36
CA ARG A 42 -8.36 0.07 -14.08
C ARG A 42 -7.38 -1.09 -13.90
N PHE A 43 -7.30 -1.60 -12.67
CA PHE A 43 -6.46 -2.75 -12.34
C PHE A 43 -7.16 -4.05 -12.73
N THR A 44 -6.83 -4.57 -13.90
CA THR A 44 -7.46 -5.78 -14.47
C THR A 44 -6.62 -7.03 -14.23
N VAL A 45 -5.34 -6.89 -13.87
CA VAL A 45 -4.44 -7.99 -13.56
C VAL A 45 -4.36 -8.16 -12.05
N THR A 46 -4.53 -9.39 -11.57
CA THR A 46 -4.25 -9.78 -10.19
C THR A 46 -3.22 -10.89 -10.17
N THR A 47 -2.16 -10.73 -9.39
CA THR A 47 -1.10 -11.74 -9.23
C THR A 47 -0.47 -11.64 -7.83
N ARG A 48 0.57 -12.43 -7.58
CA ARG A 48 1.44 -12.31 -6.40
C ARG A 48 2.90 -12.24 -6.81
N THR A 49 3.70 -11.62 -5.95
CA THR A 49 5.16 -11.77 -6.01
C THR A 49 5.58 -13.16 -5.48
N PRO A 50 6.80 -13.62 -5.76
CA PRO A 50 7.34 -14.86 -5.19
C PRO A 50 7.23 -14.97 -3.66
N GLN A 51 7.40 -13.86 -2.92
CA GLN A 51 7.31 -13.86 -1.45
C GLN A 51 5.88 -13.58 -0.92
N GLY A 52 4.90 -13.43 -1.81
CA GLY A 52 3.48 -13.50 -1.45
C GLY A 52 2.73 -12.17 -1.36
N VAL A 53 3.35 -11.05 -1.73
CA VAL A 53 2.70 -9.74 -1.82
C VAL A 53 1.55 -9.83 -2.82
N ARG A 54 0.38 -9.27 -2.48
CA ARG A 54 -0.76 -9.21 -3.41
C ARG A 54 -0.55 -8.07 -4.38
N ILE A 55 -0.69 -8.33 -5.68
CA ILE A 55 -0.49 -7.32 -6.72
C ILE A 55 -1.78 -7.14 -7.52
N HIS A 56 -2.19 -5.88 -7.66
CA HIS A 56 -3.21 -5.46 -8.62
C HIS A 56 -2.55 -4.51 -9.63
N ALA A 57 -2.64 -4.81 -10.92
CA ALA A 57 -1.89 -4.07 -11.93
C ALA A 57 -2.76 -3.77 -13.16
N VAL A 58 -2.42 -2.69 -13.87
CA VAL A 58 -3.04 -2.39 -15.16
C VAL A 58 -2.59 -3.39 -16.23
N ARG A 59 -1.30 -3.72 -16.23
CA ARG A 59 -0.68 -4.71 -17.13
C ARG A 59 0.03 -5.79 -16.33
N ARG A 60 0.37 -6.90 -16.98
CA ARG A 60 1.08 -8.00 -16.32
C ARG A 60 2.51 -7.55 -15.95
N PRO A 61 2.86 -7.48 -14.66
CA PRO A 61 4.22 -7.11 -14.28
C PRO A 61 5.23 -8.18 -14.71
N SER A 62 6.44 -7.76 -15.06
CA SER A 62 7.53 -8.68 -15.37
C SER A 62 8.02 -9.41 -14.11
N ALA A 63 8.69 -10.55 -14.29
CA ALA A 63 9.31 -11.26 -13.17
C ALA A 63 10.35 -10.39 -12.43
N ALA A 64 11.06 -9.51 -13.16
CA ALA A 64 11.99 -8.56 -12.60
C ALA A 64 11.30 -7.52 -11.71
N MET A 65 10.14 -6.98 -12.14
CA MET A 65 9.33 -6.07 -11.32
C MET A 65 8.86 -6.75 -10.03
N LEU A 66 8.30 -7.96 -10.13
CA LEU A 66 7.84 -8.72 -8.97
C LEU A 66 8.97 -9.04 -7.98
N SER A 67 10.15 -9.37 -8.50
CA SER A 67 11.34 -9.62 -7.66
C SER A 67 11.87 -8.33 -7.03
N ALA A 68 11.80 -7.19 -7.73
CA ALA A 68 12.20 -5.90 -7.19
C ALA A 68 11.29 -5.45 -6.03
N ILE A 69 9.98 -5.72 -6.12
CA ILE A 69 9.03 -5.51 -5.03
C ILE A 69 9.43 -6.32 -3.79
N ASP A 70 9.69 -7.61 -3.95
CA ASP A 70 10.11 -8.46 -2.84
C ASP A 70 11.41 -7.99 -2.17
N ARG A 71 12.38 -7.53 -2.98
CA ARG A 71 13.62 -6.93 -2.46
C ARG A 71 13.35 -5.66 -1.67
N GLY A 72 12.57 -4.72 -2.20
CA GLY A 72 12.24 -3.47 -1.52
C GLY A 72 11.61 -3.69 -0.14
N LEU A 73 10.65 -4.63 -0.03
CA LEU A 73 10.07 -5.01 1.26
C LEU A 73 11.06 -5.74 2.16
N THR A 74 11.90 -6.61 1.61
CA THR A 74 12.95 -7.30 2.39
C THR A 74 13.91 -6.29 3.03
N ASP A 75 14.37 -5.31 2.27
CA ASP A 75 15.27 -4.26 2.73
C ASP A 75 14.59 -3.38 3.78
N LEU A 76 13.33 -2.98 3.53
CA LEU A 76 12.50 -2.28 4.51
C LEU A 76 12.42 -3.07 5.82
N PHE A 77 12.13 -4.38 5.77
CA PHE A 77 11.97 -5.18 6.98
C PHE A 77 13.29 -5.30 7.76
N ALA A 78 14.43 -5.36 7.07
CA ALA A 78 15.74 -5.34 7.72
C ALA A 78 15.96 -4.02 8.48
N VAL A 79 15.68 -2.88 7.83
CA VAL A 79 15.81 -1.54 8.44
C VAL A 79 14.80 -1.34 9.57
N ALA A 80 13.56 -1.81 9.41
CA ALA A 80 12.53 -1.77 10.45
C ALA A 80 12.97 -2.51 11.71
N ARG A 81 13.55 -3.72 11.56
CA ARG A 81 14.08 -4.50 12.68
C ARG A 81 15.24 -3.79 13.38
N LYS A 82 16.13 -3.13 12.63
CA LYS A 82 17.21 -2.29 13.21
C LYS A 82 16.64 -1.16 14.06
N ASN A 83 15.49 -0.61 13.68
CA ASN A 83 14.74 0.39 14.43
C ASN A 83 13.82 -0.21 15.52
N ARG A 84 13.94 -1.51 15.81
CA ARG A 84 13.13 -2.26 16.80
C ARG A 84 11.63 -2.31 16.49
N TYR A 85 11.25 -2.04 15.25
CA TYR A 85 9.89 -2.24 14.77
C TYR A 85 9.68 -3.71 14.42
N THR A 86 8.49 -4.23 14.73
CA THR A 86 8.19 -5.66 14.64
C THR A 86 6.86 -5.97 13.98
N ARG A 87 5.97 -4.98 13.87
CA ARG A 87 4.64 -5.14 13.24
C ARG A 87 4.69 -4.85 11.74
N GLY A 88 3.93 -5.60 10.96
CA GLY A 88 3.82 -5.41 9.50
C GLY A 88 5.09 -5.80 8.73
N LEU A 89 5.83 -6.80 9.20
CA LEU A 89 7.11 -7.23 8.59
C LEU A 89 6.99 -8.58 7.87
N ASN A 90 5.88 -8.77 7.16
CA ASN A 90 5.62 -9.94 6.34
C ASN A 90 5.08 -9.50 4.97
N HIS A 91 5.65 -10.04 3.90
CA HIS A 91 5.25 -9.75 2.51
C HIS A 91 3.76 -9.94 2.26
N SER A 92 3.14 -10.97 2.86
CA SER A 92 1.71 -11.26 2.66
C SER A 92 0.78 -10.23 3.31
N ASP A 93 1.29 -9.34 4.16
CA ASP A 93 0.51 -8.27 4.76
C ASP A 93 0.23 -7.15 3.74
N TYR A 94 1.03 -7.08 2.67
CA TYR A 94 1.01 -5.99 1.70
C TYR A 94 0.16 -6.29 0.47
N THR A 95 -0.52 -5.24 -0.01
CA THR A 95 -1.19 -5.17 -1.30
C THR A 95 -0.64 -3.99 -2.07
N ILE A 96 -0.09 -4.22 -3.27
CA ILE A 96 0.51 -3.15 -4.09
C ILE A 96 -0.28 -3.02 -5.39
N TYR A 97 -0.69 -1.78 -5.67
CA TYR A 97 -1.30 -1.39 -6.93
C TYR A 97 -0.22 -0.86 -7.87
N ILE A 98 -0.13 -1.39 -9.09
CA ILE A 98 0.83 -0.95 -10.11
C ILE A 98 0.04 -0.24 -11.21
N ALA A 99 0.07 1.09 -11.16
CA ALA A 99 -0.61 1.97 -12.10
C ALA A 99 0.20 2.18 -13.37
N ASN A 100 -0.43 2.74 -14.40
CA ASN A 100 0.31 3.27 -15.53
C ASN A 100 1.22 4.41 -15.03
N ALA A 101 2.48 4.38 -15.44
CA ALA A 101 3.30 5.59 -15.37
C ALA A 101 2.73 6.62 -16.35
N ASP A 102 2.50 7.84 -15.86
CA ASP A 102 2.25 8.97 -16.73
C ASP A 102 3.56 9.25 -17.51
N ARG A 103 3.41 9.57 -18.80
CA ARG A 103 4.57 9.70 -19.72
C ARG A 103 5.05 11.13 -19.86
N THR A 104 4.79 11.93 -18.86
CA THR A 104 5.24 13.30 -18.81
C THR A 104 6.70 13.38 -18.43
N ARG A 105 7.36 14.39 -19.01
CA ARG A 105 8.75 14.67 -18.71
C ARG A 105 8.80 15.58 -17.48
N ASP A 106 9.78 15.35 -16.62
CA ASP A 106 10.08 16.29 -15.55
C ASP A 106 10.51 17.66 -16.10
N ALA A 107 10.69 18.64 -15.21
CA ALA A 107 11.12 19.98 -15.60
C ALA A 107 12.51 20.01 -16.30
N ALA A 108 13.30 18.95 -16.18
CA ALA A 108 14.59 18.75 -16.85
C ALA A 108 14.46 18.01 -18.19
N GLY A 109 13.24 17.66 -18.62
CA GLY A 109 12.97 16.95 -19.87
C GLY A 109 13.19 15.44 -19.80
N ASN A 110 13.47 14.86 -18.63
CA ASN A 110 13.64 13.42 -18.48
C ASN A 110 12.29 12.73 -18.30
N TYR A 111 12.17 11.52 -18.82
CA TYR A 111 11.02 10.68 -18.51
C TYR A 111 11.04 10.33 -17.02
N SER A 112 10.00 10.72 -16.29
CA SER A 112 9.81 10.32 -14.90
C SER A 112 8.65 9.34 -14.82
N PRO A 113 8.88 8.08 -14.44
CA PRO A 113 7.80 7.10 -14.23
C PRO A 113 7.04 7.44 -12.93
N ASP A 114 6.21 8.47 -12.97
CA ASP A 114 5.36 8.91 -11.86
C ASP A 114 3.88 8.73 -12.22
N ILE A 115 3.01 8.80 -11.23
CA ILE A 115 1.55 8.79 -11.39
C ILE A 115 1.05 10.22 -11.19
N ALA A 116 0.18 10.69 -12.09
CA ALA A 116 -0.58 11.92 -11.86
C ALA A 116 -1.68 11.67 -10.81
N ILE A 117 -1.58 12.35 -9.68
CA ILE A 117 -2.53 12.27 -8.57
C ILE A 117 -3.23 13.61 -8.41
N GLY A 118 -4.56 13.61 -8.35
CA GLY A 118 -5.34 14.85 -8.17
C GLY A 118 -4.85 15.70 -7.00
N SER A 119 -4.51 16.96 -7.27
CA SER A 119 -3.78 17.85 -6.35
C SER A 119 -4.70 18.63 -5.43
N ALA A 120 -5.93 18.21 -5.12
CA ALA A 120 -6.87 19.03 -4.35
C ALA A 120 -6.28 19.55 -3.02
N GLN A 121 -5.42 18.75 -2.37
CA GLN A 121 -4.67 19.13 -1.16
C GLN A 121 -3.43 20.02 -1.42
N TYR A 122 -2.94 20.04 -2.64
CA TYR A 122 -1.79 20.82 -3.13
C TYR A 122 -2.21 21.97 -4.06
N ALA A 123 -3.51 22.24 -4.22
CA ALA A 123 -4.03 23.22 -5.17
C ALA A 123 -3.44 24.61 -4.88
N GLY A 124 -2.82 25.23 -5.89
CA GLY A 124 -2.14 26.51 -5.76
C GLY A 124 -0.76 26.48 -5.07
N SER A 125 -0.24 25.31 -4.71
CA SER A 125 1.16 25.15 -4.25
C SER A 125 2.13 25.01 -5.42
N VAL A 126 3.44 25.08 -5.15
CA VAL A 126 4.49 24.83 -6.16
C VAL A 126 4.46 23.40 -6.73
N TYR A 127 3.78 22.47 -6.06
CA TYR A 127 3.62 21.10 -6.52
C TYR A 127 2.42 20.93 -7.45
N ASP A 128 1.52 21.90 -7.52
CA ASP A 128 0.33 21.84 -8.38
C ASP A 128 0.72 21.96 -9.86
N GLN A 129 0.60 20.86 -10.59
CA GLN A 129 0.86 20.76 -12.03
C GLN A 129 -0.43 20.96 -12.84
N GLY A 130 -1.30 21.88 -12.42
CA GLY A 130 -2.57 22.15 -13.12
C GLY A 130 -3.69 21.19 -12.72
N GLY A 131 -3.84 20.94 -11.42
CA GLY A 131 -4.88 20.08 -10.85
C GLY A 131 -4.39 18.67 -10.48
N TYR A 132 -3.11 18.38 -10.65
CA TYR A 132 -2.47 17.12 -10.25
C TYR A 132 -1.04 17.33 -9.74
N ILE A 133 -0.51 16.34 -9.04
CA ILE A 133 0.91 16.21 -8.66
C ILE A 133 1.48 14.95 -9.34
N TYR A 134 2.78 14.91 -9.56
CA TYR A 134 3.47 13.67 -9.91
C TYR A 134 4.02 13.02 -8.64
N ALA A 135 3.63 11.78 -8.40
CA ALA A 135 4.13 11.00 -7.29
C ALA A 135 4.59 9.64 -7.77
N ALA A 136 5.74 9.20 -7.27
CA ALA A 136 6.26 7.88 -7.59
C ALA A 136 5.49 6.75 -6.87
N GLY A 137 4.82 7.07 -5.77
CA GLY A 137 3.90 6.20 -5.04
C GLY A 137 2.93 6.96 -4.13
N MET A 138 1.96 6.23 -3.57
CA MET A 138 1.00 6.78 -2.61
C MET A 138 0.40 5.68 -1.73
N ILE A 139 0.29 5.93 -0.41
CA ILE A 139 -0.49 5.09 0.50
C ILE A 139 -1.98 5.15 0.16
N ILE A 140 -2.60 3.99 -0.09
CA ILE A 140 -4.04 3.85 -0.38
C ILE A 140 -4.80 3.42 0.87
N SER A 141 -4.21 2.53 1.67
CA SER A 141 -4.79 2.13 2.95
C SER A 141 -3.69 1.76 3.93
N ASN A 142 -3.89 2.16 5.18
CA ASN A 142 -3.04 1.73 6.26
C ASN A 142 -3.46 0.37 6.85
N GLN A 143 -4.72 -0.04 6.64
CA GLN A 143 -5.24 -1.32 7.09
C GLN A 143 -6.37 -1.82 6.17
N PRO A 144 -6.15 -2.89 5.39
CA PRO A 144 -4.87 -3.60 5.14
C PRO A 144 -3.78 -2.68 4.57
N MET A 145 -2.52 -3.10 4.71
CA MET A 145 -1.33 -2.35 4.28
C MET A 145 -1.26 -2.29 2.75
N ALA A 146 -1.72 -1.17 2.17
CA ALA A 146 -1.85 -1.04 0.74
C ALA A 146 -1.35 0.30 0.20
N PHE A 147 -0.62 0.25 -0.90
CA PHE A 147 -0.11 1.43 -1.58
C PHE A 147 -0.03 1.23 -3.08
N LEU A 148 0.09 2.33 -3.78
CA LEU A 148 0.13 2.46 -5.22
C LEU A 148 1.54 2.88 -5.65
N ILE A 149 2.06 2.32 -6.74
CA ILE A 149 3.31 2.74 -7.38
C ILE A 149 3.14 2.81 -8.90
N ALA A 150 3.95 3.62 -9.55
CA ALA A 150 4.00 3.66 -11.01
C ALA A 150 4.60 2.36 -11.58
N GLU A 151 4.27 2.02 -12.84
CA GLU A 151 4.96 0.99 -13.59
C GLU A 151 6.35 1.48 -14.03
N HIS A 152 7.42 0.72 -13.72
CA HIS A 152 8.77 1.00 -14.19
C HIS A 152 9.29 -0.14 -15.05
N THR A 153 9.43 0.09 -16.35
CA THR A 153 9.94 -0.92 -17.30
C THR A 153 11.41 -0.73 -17.65
N GLY A 154 11.92 0.51 -17.60
CA GLY A 154 13.30 0.84 -17.99
C GLY A 154 14.31 0.73 -16.84
N ASP A 155 13.88 0.93 -15.60
CA ASP A 155 14.73 0.88 -14.42
C ASP A 155 14.00 0.22 -13.25
N VAL A 156 14.21 -1.10 -13.14
CA VAL A 156 13.62 -1.92 -12.08
C VAL A 156 14.28 -1.72 -10.72
N SER A 157 15.41 -1.00 -10.63
CA SER A 157 16.04 -0.71 -9.34
C SER A 157 15.22 0.30 -8.56
N ARG A 158 14.68 1.32 -9.24
CA ARG A 158 13.77 2.31 -8.65
C ARG A 158 12.51 1.68 -8.04
N VAL A 159 12.03 0.56 -8.58
CA VAL A 159 10.88 -0.17 -8.00
C VAL A 159 11.16 -0.61 -6.57
N ALA A 160 12.37 -1.12 -6.29
CA ALA A 160 12.72 -1.57 -4.94
C ALA A 160 12.76 -0.39 -3.96
N ASP A 161 13.33 0.74 -4.38
CA ASP A 161 13.36 1.96 -3.58
C ASP A 161 11.96 2.49 -3.30
N LEU A 162 11.08 2.59 -4.32
CA LEU A 162 9.71 3.05 -4.14
C LEU A 162 8.92 2.15 -3.19
N VAL A 163 9.04 0.83 -3.36
CA VAL A 163 8.38 -0.14 -2.49
C VAL A 163 8.88 -0.04 -1.06
N ARG A 164 10.20 0.17 -0.87
CA ARG A 164 10.75 0.44 0.45
C ARG A 164 10.16 1.71 1.03
N PHE A 165 10.24 2.82 0.29
CA PHE A 165 9.85 4.16 0.75
C PHE A 165 8.38 4.24 1.11
N GLU A 166 7.48 3.81 0.23
CA GLU A 166 6.05 3.74 0.56
C GLU A 166 5.79 2.77 1.72
N GLY A 167 6.49 1.63 1.75
CA GLY A 167 6.38 0.68 2.85
C GLY A 167 6.85 1.24 4.20
N GLU A 168 7.80 2.18 4.25
CA GLU A 168 8.24 2.86 5.49
C GLU A 168 7.07 3.54 6.18
N HIS A 169 6.18 4.22 5.44
CA HIS A 169 4.99 4.86 6.00
C HIS A 169 4.07 3.85 6.67
N LEU A 170 3.85 2.68 6.06
CA LEU A 170 3.00 1.64 6.64
C LEU A 170 3.64 1.00 7.87
N VAL A 171 4.94 0.73 7.84
CA VAL A 171 5.67 0.25 9.02
C VAL A 171 5.59 1.28 10.15
N LEU A 172 5.77 2.57 9.86
CA LEU A 172 5.65 3.65 10.84
C LEU A 172 4.22 3.77 11.38
N TYR A 173 3.20 3.74 10.51
CA TYR A 173 1.79 3.75 10.92
C TYR A 173 1.54 2.65 11.97
N HIS A 174 2.09 1.46 11.75
CA HIS A 174 1.90 0.34 12.67
C HIS A 174 2.85 0.32 13.86
N ASN A 175 3.99 1.02 13.87
CA ASN A 175 4.98 0.90 14.95
C ASN A 175 5.29 2.22 15.69
N ASP A 176 5.29 3.36 15.01
CA ASP A 176 5.55 4.70 15.54
C ASP A 176 4.64 5.76 14.88
N ARG A 177 3.46 5.94 15.50
CA ARG A 177 2.43 6.89 15.05
C ARG A 177 2.91 8.33 14.99
N ARG A 178 3.73 8.72 15.95
CA ARG A 178 4.22 10.10 16.03
C ARG A 178 5.11 10.37 14.83
N ARG A 179 6.07 9.49 14.55
CA ARG A 179 6.96 9.63 13.41
C ARG A 179 6.22 9.53 12.08
N TYR A 180 5.24 8.62 11.96
CA TYR A 180 4.33 8.59 10.80
C TYR A 180 3.71 9.96 10.51
N HIS A 181 3.08 10.60 11.50
CA HIS A 181 2.44 11.91 11.30
C HIS A 181 3.43 13.03 11.00
N GLN A 182 4.66 12.95 11.52
CA GLN A 182 5.72 13.92 11.24
C GLN A 182 6.26 13.81 9.81
N THR A 183 6.15 12.64 9.17
CA THR A 183 6.74 12.38 7.86
C THR A 183 5.71 12.12 6.76
N ALA A 184 4.42 12.07 7.08
CA ALA A 184 3.36 11.78 6.12
C ALA A 184 3.18 12.86 5.04
N ASP A 185 3.58 14.11 5.33
CA ASP A 185 3.60 15.19 4.35
C ASP A 185 5.04 15.57 3.99
N HIS A 186 5.39 15.35 2.73
CA HIS A 186 6.69 15.69 2.18
C HIS A 186 6.76 17.14 1.64
N SER A 187 5.65 17.88 1.63
CA SER A 187 5.56 19.22 1.03
C SER A 187 6.53 20.26 1.63
N GLN A 188 6.93 20.05 2.88
CA GLN A 188 7.83 20.94 3.63
C GLN A 188 9.29 20.47 3.66
N GLY A 189 9.69 19.54 2.77
CA GLY A 189 11.09 19.12 2.61
C GLY A 189 11.50 17.83 3.33
N GLY A 190 10.54 17.05 3.83
CA GLY A 190 10.81 15.67 4.26
C GLY A 190 11.13 14.79 3.06
N SER A 191 12.11 13.89 3.16
CA SER A 191 12.46 12.96 2.09
C SER A 191 12.61 11.52 2.60
N HIS A 192 12.53 10.58 1.66
CA HIS A 192 12.94 9.20 1.89
C HIS A 192 14.46 9.05 1.69
N PRO A 193 15.08 8.03 2.31
CA PRO A 193 14.49 7.11 3.28
C PRO A 193 14.20 7.79 4.62
N ILE A 194 13.05 7.47 5.21
CA ILE A 194 12.67 7.92 6.56
C ILE A 194 13.39 7.07 7.60
N LEU A 195 13.55 5.76 7.35
CA LEU A 195 14.20 4.83 8.26
C LEU A 195 15.66 4.58 7.84
N GLN A 196 16.58 4.62 8.82
CA GLN A 196 18.02 4.39 8.65
C GLN A 196 18.52 3.16 9.43
#